data_AF-A0A7V8QYH6-F1
#
_entry.id   AF-A0A7V8QYH6-F1
#
_cell.length_a   1.000
_cell.length_b   1.000
_cell.length_c   1.000
_cell.angle_alpha   90.00
_cell.angle_beta   90.00
_cell.angle_gamma   90.00
#
_symmetry.space_group_name_H-M   'P 1'
#
loop_
_entity.id
_entity.type
_entity.pdbx_description
1 polymer ?
#
loop_
_entity_poly.entity_id
_entity_poly.type
_entity_poly.pdbx_seq_one_letter_code
_entity_poly.pdbx_strand_id
1 'polypeptide(L)'
;MKISDIRRLYGPPSRQGFRALAAFSLEVNPEIKLFDLQLIEAVDGRLNVYPPKSGNGSLTAALAPSARQAIAHLVVKELHSEQHLYSRTA
;
A
#
# COMPACT_ATOMS: atom_id res chain seq x y z
N MET A 1 -4.83 -8.85 10.93
CA MET A 1 -4.01 -8.16 9.92
C MET A 1 -3.35 -6.93 10.54
N LYS A 2 -2.06 -6.73 10.30
CA LYS A 2 -1.27 -5.60 10.81
C LYS A 2 -0.42 -5.03 9.67
N ILE A 3 -0.35 -3.71 9.59
CA ILE A 3 0.55 -3.01 8.66
C ILE A 3 1.86 -2.68 9.38
N SER A 4 2.99 -2.83 8.69
CA SER A 4 4.30 -2.42 9.17
C SER A 4 5.15 -1.85 8.03
N ASP A 5 6.30 -1.26 8.38
CA ASP A 5 7.33 -0.85 7.42
C ASP A 5 6.80 0.11 6.33
N ILE A 6 5.88 1.01 6.69
CA ILE A 6 5.29 1.95 5.75
C ILE A 6 6.34 2.96 5.32
N ARG A 7 6.47 3.13 4.00
CA ARG A 7 7.34 4.11 3.36
C ARG A 7 6.52 4.90 2.36
N ARG A 8 6.44 6.21 2.55
CA ARG A 8 5.80 7.10 1.58
C ARG A 8 6.62 7.14 0.30
N LEU A 9 5.93 7.05 -0.83
CA LEU A 9 6.53 7.14 -2.15
C LEU A 9 6.16 8.49 -2.75
N TYR A 10 7.18 9.21 -3.21
CA TYR A 10 7.03 10.51 -3.84
C TYR A 10 7.50 10.38 -5.28
N GLY A 11 6.59 10.58 -6.23
CA GLY A 11 6.89 10.50 -7.65
C GLY A 11 5.72 10.98 -8.50
N PRO A 12 5.97 11.35 -9.76
CA PRO A 12 4.89 11.68 -10.68
C PRO A 12 4.04 10.43 -10.95
N PRO A 13 2.75 10.61 -11.33
CA PRO A 13 1.96 9.51 -11.87
C PRO A 13 2.67 8.84 -13.05
N SER A 14 2.41 7.55 -13.25
CA SER A 14 2.84 6.83 -14.44
C SER A 14 2.23 7.42 -15.71
N ARG A 15 2.72 6.99 -16.88
CA ARG A 15 2.13 7.39 -18.18
C ARG A 15 0.63 7.07 -18.28
N GLN A 16 0.16 6.06 -17.55
CA GLN A 16 -1.25 5.66 -17.49
C GLN A 16 -2.02 6.34 -16.34
N GLY A 17 -1.39 7.28 -15.63
CA GLY A 17 -2.01 8.09 -14.57
C GLY A 17 -2.08 7.42 -13.20
N PHE A 18 -1.44 6.26 -12.99
CA PHE A 18 -1.38 5.62 -11.67
C PHE A 18 -0.27 6.23 -10.83
N ARG A 19 -0.56 6.60 -9.58
CA ARG A 19 0.43 7.16 -8.66
C ARG A 19 0.69 6.23 -7.49
N ALA A 20 1.95 5.89 -7.25
CA ALA A 20 2.34 5.17 -6.04
C ALA A 20 2.37 6.12 -4.85
N LEU A 21 1.66 5.76 -3.78
CA LEU A 21 1.54 6.58 -2.56
C LEU A 21 2.43 6.05 -1.44
N ALA A 22 2.51 4.73 -1.29
CA ALA A 22 3.30 4.10 -0.24
C ALA A 22 3.69 2.67 -0.60
N ALA A 23 4.80 2.19 -0.03
CA ALA A 23 5.15 0.78 0.09
C ALA A 23 5.02 0.35 1.56
N PHE A 24 4.62 -0.90 1.82
CA PHE A 24 4.41 -1.41 3.18
C PHE A 24 4.46 -2.94 3.22
N SER A 25 4.60 -3.49 4.43
CA SER A 25 4.41 -4.91 4.69
C SER A 25 3.05 -5.16 5.34
N LEU A 26 2.43 -6.29 4.99
CA LEU A 26 1.18 -6.75 5.59
C LEU A 26 1.41 -8.09 6.28
N GLU A 27 1.22 -8.12 7.58
CA GLU A 27 1.05 -9.37 8.32
C GLU A 27 -0.43 -9.75 8.27
N VAL A 28 -0.75 -10.82 7.55
CA VAL A 28 -2.13 -11.31 7.42
C VAL A 28 -2.55 -11.97 8.74
N ASN A 29 -1.69 -12.87 9.21
CA ASN A 29 -1.73 -13.57 10.49
C ASN A 29 -0.27 -13.85 10.94
N PRO A 30 -0.02 -14.42 12.13
CA PRO A 30 1.33 -14.68 12.62
C PRO A 30 2.20 -15.60 11.74
N GLU A 31 1.59 -16.34 10.82
CA GLU A 31 2.27 -17.31 9.93
C GLU A 31 2.54 -16.74 8.53
N ILE A 32 1.84 -15.67 8.15
CA ILE A 32 1.86 -15.13 6.78
C ILE A 32 2.11 -13.63 6.81
N LYS A 33 3.28 -13.24 6.26
CA LYS A 33 3.65 -11.85 6.00
C LYS A 33 3.93 -11.65 4.50
N LEU A 34 3.34 -10.59 3.95
CA LEU A 34 3.57 -10.12 2.58
C LEU A 34 4.43 -8.86 2.64
N PHE A 35 5.50 -8.83 1.87
CA PHE A 35 6.47 -7.73 1.85
C PHE A 35 6.28 -6.83 0.63
N ASP A 36 6.66 -5.57 0.78
CA ASP A 36 6.74 -4.56 -0.28
C ASP A 36 5.46 -4.44 -1.14
N LEU A 37 4.30 -4.56 -0.49
CA LEU A 37 3.02 -4.20 -1.10
C LEU A 37 2.99 -2.70 -1.37
N GLN A 38 2.34 -2.30 -2.46
CA GLN A 38 2.23 -0.90 -2.87
C GLN A 38 0.79 -0.42 -2.81
N LEU A 39 0.58 0.74 -2.18
CA LEU A 39 -0.66 1.51 -2.29
C LEU A 39 -0.57 2.41 -3.51
N ILE A 40 -1.49 2.24 -4.45
CA ILE A 40 -1.56 2.96 -5.71
C ILE A 40 -2.89 3.72 -5.78
N GLU A 41 -2.84 4.99 -6.15
CA GLU A 41 -3.97 5.80 -6.57
C GLU A 41 -4.17 5.66 -8.08
N ALA A 42 -5.37 5.26 -8.49
CA ALA A 42 -5.79 5.20 -9.87
C ALA A 42 -6.30 6.57 -10.36
N VAL A 43 -6.49 6.69 -11.68
CA VAL A 43 -6.92 7.95 -12.34
C VAL A 43 -8.29 8.43 -11.86
N ASP A 44 -9.15 7.50 -11.43
CA ASP A 44 -10.48 7.79 -10.86
C ASP A 44 -10.44 8.12 -9.35
N GLY A 45 -9.24 8.27 -8.78
CA GLY A 45 -9.02 8.51 -7.35
C GLY A 45 -9.19 7.27 -6.47
N ARG A 46 -9.48 6.09 -7.03
CA ARG A 46 -9.60 4.86 -6.24
C ARG A 46 -8.23 4.35 -5.81
N LEU A 47 -8.18 3.84 -4.60
CA LEU A 47 -6.98 3.25 -4.02
C LEU A 47 -6.97 1.74 -4.23
N ASN A 48 -5.83 1.22 -4.67
CA ASN A 48 -5.58 -0.19 -4.89
C ASN A 48 -4.29 -0.64 -4.23
N VAL A 49 -4.25 -1.90 -3.83
CA VAL A 49 -3.06 -2.55 -3.30
C VAL A 49 -2.55 -3.57 -4.31
N TYR A 50 -1.27 -3.49 -4.62
CA TYR A 50 -0.60 -4.45 -5.48
C TYR A 50 0.60 -5.07 -4.77
N PRO A 51 0.77 -6.40 -4.86
CA PRO A 51 2.03 -7.01 -4.47
C PRO A 51 3.13 -6.67 -5.47
N PRO A 52 4.40 -6.83 -5.07
CA PRO A 52 5.52 -6.59 -5.98
C PRO A 52 5.43 -7.53 -7.18
N LYS A 53 6.09 -7.12 -8.27
CA LYS A 53 6.25 -7.98 -9.44
C LYS A 53 7.47 -8.87 -9.26
N SER A 54 7.38 -10.11 -9.71
CA SER A 54 8.52 -11.02 -9.81
C SER A 54 9.43 -10.61 -10.97
N GLY A 55 10.58 -11.27 -11.09
CA GLY A 55 11.53 -11.01 -12.18
C GLY A 55 10.94 -11.25 -13.59
N ASN A 56 9.88 -12.04 -13.72
CA ASN A 56 9.18 -12.26 -15.00
C ASN A 56 8.00 -11.29 -15.22
N GLY A 57 7.79 -10.32 -14.32
CA GLY A 57 6.75 -9.30 -14.42
C GLY A 57 5.38 -9.70 -13.85
N SER A 58 5.20 -10.97 -13.44
CA SER A 58 3.96 -11.43 -12.80
C SER A 58 3.85 -10.92 -11.36
N LEU A 59 2.63 -10.72 -10.86
CA LEU A 59 2.40 -10.40 -9.46
C LEU A 59 2.83 -11.57 -8.55
N THR A 60 3.48 -11.27 -7.43
CA THR A 60 3.92 -12.32 -6.48
C THR A 60 2.79 -12.89 -5.63
N ALA A 61 1.61 -12.25 -5.61
CA ALA A 61 0.42 -12.75 -4.94
C ALA A 61 -0.85 -12.36 -5.70
N ALA A 62 -1.88 -13.19 -5.57
CA ALA A 62 -3.24 -12.85 -5.98
C ALA A 62 -4.04 -12.39 -4.76
N LEU A 63 -4.67 -11.23 -4.86
CA LEU A 63 -5.53 -10.67 -3.82
C LEU A 63 -6.93 -10.48 -4.37
N ALA A 64 -7.93 -10.99 -3.67
CA ALA A 64 -9.33 -10.74 -4.01
C ALA A 64 -9.65 -9.23 -3.96
N PRO A 65 -10.59 -8.71 -4.76
CA PRO A 65 -10.96 -7.30 -4.75
C PRO A 65 -11.34 -6.77 -3.36
N SER A 66 -12.10 -7.55 -2.59
CA SER A 66 -12.49 -7.21 -1.21
C SER A 66 -11.29 -7.12 -0.27
N ALA A 67 -10.33 -8.04 -0.40
CA ALA A 67 -9.10 -8.01 0.38
C ALA A 67 -8.28 -6.75 0.04
N ARG A 68 -8.11 -6.42 -1.24
CA ARG A 68 -7.41 -5.20 -1.66
C ARG A 68 -8.02 -3.94 -1.05
N GLN A 69 -9.34 -3.82 -1.06
CA GLN A 69 -10.06 -2.68 -0.47
C GLN A 69 -9.86 -2.61 1.05
N ALA A 70 -10.00 -3.74 1.75
CA ALA A 70 -9.78 -3.80 3.21
C ALA A 70 -8.34 -3.40 3.59
N ILE A 71 -7.35 -3.90 2.84
CA ILE A 71 -5.94 -3.53 3.06
C ILE A 71 -5.71 -2.05 2.75
N ALA A 72 -6.26 -1.52 1.64
CA ALA A 72 -6.12 -0.11 1.28
C ALA A 72 -6.63 0.81 2.40
N HIS A 73 -7.82 0.53 2.94
CA HIS A 73 -8.38 1.32 4.05
C HIS A 73 -7.50 1.28 5.31
N LEU A 74 -6.92 0.12 5.64
CA LEU A 74 -6.02 0.00 6.79
C LEU A 74 -4.75 0.83 6.60
N VAL A 75 -4.14 0.77 5.41
CA VAL A 75 -2.91 1.51 5.12
C VAL A 75 -3.15 3.02 5.13
N VAL A 76 -4.27 3.48 4.58
CA VAL A 76 -4.66 4.90 4.60
C VAL A 76 -4.85 5.39 6.03
N LYS A 77 -5.54 4.62 6.88
CA LYS A 77 -5.70 4.95 8.29
C LYS A 77 -4.35 5.09 8.99
N GLU A 78 -3.42 4.18 8.72
CA GLU A 78 -2.08 4.21 9.31
C GLU A 78 -1.26 5.42 8.82
N LEU A 79 -1.30 5.70 7.51
CA LEU A 79 -0.65 6.86 6.90
C LEU A 79 -1.12 8.20 7.48
N HIS A 80 -2.41 8.32 7.82
CA HIS A 80 -2.95 9.51 8.47
C HIS A 80 -2.58 9.57 9.96
N SER A 81 -2.53 8.42 10.65
CA SER A 81 -2.14 8.35 12.05
C SER A 81 -0.69 8.81 12.26
N GLU A 82 0.23 8.45 11.34
CA GLU A 82 1.61 8.95 11.36
C GLU A 82 1.70 10.48 11.17
N GLN A 83 0.85 11.08 10.33
CA GLN A 83 0.84 12.55 10.14
C GLN A 83 0.50 13.30 11.43
N HIS A 84 -0.39 12.73 12.24
CA HIS A 84 -0.77 13.34 13.52
C HIS A 84 0.34 13.26 14.57
N LEU A 85 1.19 12.22 14.56
CA LEU A 85 2.33 12.14 15.48
C LEU A 85 3.37 13.24 15.22
N TYR A 86 3.69 13.51 13.96
CA TYR A 86 4.68 14.55 13.60
C TYR A 86 4.14 15.99 13.73
N SER A 87 2.82 16.18 13.75
CA SER A 87 2.19 17.50 13.93
C SER A 87 2.09 17.97 15.39
N ARG A 88 2.33 17.08 16.37
CA ARG A 88 2.21 17.40 17.81
C ARG A 88 3.55 17.71 18.48
N THR A 89 4.64 17.72 17.71
CA THR A 89 6.00 18.03 18.15
C THR A 89 6.54 19.33 17.56
N ALA A 90 5.69 20.15 16.94
CA ALA A 90 6.04 21.45 16.37
C ALA A 90 5.45 22.59 17.21
#